data_AF-A0A1H5ZVE4-F1
#
_entry.id   AF-A0A1H5ZVE4-F1
#
_cell.length_a   1.000
_cell.length_b   1.000
_cell.length_c   1.000
_cell.angle_alpha   90.00
_cell.angle_beta   90.00
_cell.angle_gamma   90.00
#
_symmetry.space_group_name_H-M   'P 1'
#
loop_
_entity.id
_entity.type
_entity.pdbx_description
1 polymer ?
#
loop_
_entity_poly.entity_id
_entity_poly.type
_entity_poly.pdbx_seq_one_letter_code
_entity_poly.pdbx_strand_id
1 'polypeptide(L)'
;MNKLFLQTKQAFLFSLAFYIFSLLFLLLKIGFAPILLSIAMLVSLIWVVLVLLEIIKSTRISDGERLLLVLFVIVGNIIAGIVYFYFVRERVTGYKVIKKK
;
A
#
# COMPACT_ATOMS: atom_id res chain seq x y z
N MET A 1 11.99 -14.31 16.14
CA MET A 1 12.37 -13.88 14.78
C MET A 1 11.54 -14.54 13.67
N ASN A 2 11.35 -15.87 13.63
CA ASN A 2 10.60 -16.54 12.53
C ASN A 2 9.14 -16.09 12.33
N LYS A 3 8.40 -15.77 13.40
CA LYS A 3 6.98 -15.37 13.26
C LYS A 3 6.80 -14.06 12.50
N LEU A 4 7.66 -13.06 12.75
CA LEU A 4 7.56 -11.75 12.07
C LEU A 4 7.87 -11.90 10.57
N PHE A 5 8.94 -12.62 10.22
CA PHE A 5 9.30 -12.91 8.82
C PHE A 5 8.18 -13.63 8.05
N LEU A 6 7.57 -14.65 8.66
CA LEU A 6 6.42 -15.35 8.09
C LEU A 6 5.21 -14.43 7.93
N GLN A 7 4.92 -13.60 8.94
CA GLN A 7 3.82 -12.64 8.91
C GLN A 7 3.99 -11.57 7.83
N THR A 8 5.18 -10.97 7.69
CA THR A 8 5.48 -9.99 6.65
C THR A 8 5.26 -10.59 5.27
N LYS A 9 5.83 -11.78 5.03
CA LYS A 9 5.71 -12.48 3.74
C LYS A 9 4.27 -12.88 3.43
N GLN A 10 3.53 -13.38 4.42
CA GLN A 10 2.12 -13.74 4.25
C GLN A 10 1.25 -12.51 3.98
N ALA A 11 1.44 -11.42 4.72
CA ALA A 11 0.72 -10.16 4.51
C ALA A 11 0.98 -9.61 3.10
N PHE A 12 2.23 -9.64 2.64
CA PHE A 12 2.59 -9.25 1.29
C PHE A 12 1.90 -10.13 0.23
N LEU A 13 2.06 -11.45 0.32
CA LEU A 13 1.47 -12.39 -0.64
C LEU A 13 -0.05 -12.32 -0.68
N PHE A 14 -0.69 -12.15 0.47
CA PHE A 14 -2.13 -11.98 0.56
C PHE A 14 -2.55 -10.66 -0.10
N SER A 15 -1.87 -9.55 0.18
CA SER A 15 -2.17 -8.27 -0.49
C SER A 15 -1.98 -8.36 -2.01
N LEU A 16 -0.94 -9.06 -2.47
CA LEU A 16 -0.64 -9.26 -3.89
C LEU A 16 -1.73 -10.10 -4.58
N ALA A 17 -2.17 -11.18 -3.95
CA ALA A 17 -3.25 -12.01 -4.46
C ALA A 17 -4.55 -11.20 -4.60
N PHE A 18 -4.91 -10.41 -3.58
CA PHE A 18 -6.08 -9.54 -3.62
C PHE A 18 -5.98 -8.47 -4.72
N TYR A 19 -4.80 -7.89 -4.95
CA TYR A 19 -4.57 -6.97 -6.06
C TYR A 19 -4.80 -7.65 -7.41
N ILE A 20 -4.20 -8.82 -7.62
CA ILE A 20 -4.34 -9.58 -8.88
C ILE A 20 -5.80 -9.92 -9.13
N PHE A 21 -6.52 -10.46 -8.15
CA PHE A 21 -7.93 -10.78 -8.28
C PHE A 21 -8.80 -9.55 -8.52
N SER A 22 -8.54 -8.44 -7.83
CA SER A 22 -9.28 -7.19 -8.04
C SER A 22 -9.07 -6.64 -9.45
N LEU A 23 -7.84 -6.71 -9.97
CA LEU A 23 -7.53 -6.28 -11.34
C LEU A 23 -8.24 -7.17 -12.37
N LEU A 24 -8.18 -8.48 -12.19
CA LEU A 24 -8.89 -9.44 -13.06
C LEU A 24 -10.40 -9.18 -13.05
N PHE A 25 -10.99 -8.94 -11.87
CA PHE A 25 -12.42 -8.67 -11.75
C PHE A 25 -12.82 -7.31 -12.35
N LEU A 26 -11.94 -6.30 -12.29
CA LEU A 26 -12.12 -5.03 -13.00
C LEU A 26 -12.13 -5.25 -14.52
N LEU A 27 -11.20 -6.06 -15.05
CA LEU A 27 -11.15 -6.40 -16.47
C LEU A 27 -12.40 -7.16 -16.93
N LEU A 28 -12.92 -8.04 -16.07
CA LEU A 28 -14.16 -8.80 -16.30
C LEU A 28 -15.44 -7.99 -15.99
N LYS A 29 -15.32 -6.70 -15.62
CA LYS A 29 -16.44 -5.80 -15.30
C LYS A 29 -17.37 -6.32 -14.19
N ILE A 30 -16.82 -7.05 -13.22
CA ILE A 30 -17.58 -7.57 -12.08
C ILE A 30 -17.87 -6.42 -11.09
N GLY A 31 -19.14 -6.24 -10.72
CA GLY A 31 -19.61 -5.05 -9.98
C GLY A 31 -18.96 -4.82 -8.60
N PHE A 32 -18.51 -5.87 -7.91
CA PHE A 32 -17.86 -5.74 -6.59
C PHE A 32 -16.33 -5.51 -6.67
N ALA A 33 -15.73 -5.53 -7.87
CA ALA A 33 -14.29 -5.39 -8.04
C ALA A 33 -13.70 -4.10 -7.41
N PRO A 34 -14.34 -2.92 -7.48
CA PRO A 34 -13.84 -1.71 -6.83
C PRO A 34 -13.80 -1.81 -5.29
N ILE A 35 -14.77 -2.52 -4.70
CA ILE A 35 -14.82 -2.76 -3.26
C ILE A 35 -13.67 -3.70 -2.87
N LEU A 36 -13.47 -4.78 -3.62
CA LEU A 36 -12.37 -5.72 -3.39
C LEU A 36 -11.01 -5.03 -3.52
N LEU A 37 -10.85 -4.15 -4.52
CA LEU A 37 -9.64 -3.34 -4.68
C LEU A 37 -9.41 -2.42 -3.47
N SER A 38 -10.47 -1.83 -2.93
CA SER A 38 -10.37 -0.98 -1.73
C SER A 38 -9.92 -1.78 -0.51
N ILE A 39 -10.45 -3.00 -0.33
CA ILE A 39 -10.00 -3.92 0.72
C ILE A 39 -8.53 -4.32 0.50
N ALA A 40 -8.14 -4.65 -0.74
CA ALA A 40 -6.77 -4.98 -1.10
C ALA A 40 -5.79 -3.83 -0.74
N MET A 41 -6.19 -2.59 -1.05
CA MET A 41 -5.42 -1.39 -0.70
C MET A 41 -5.28 -1.24 0.83
N LEU A 42 -6.34 -1.48 1.61
CA LEU A 42 -6.26 -1.44 3.07
C LEU A 42 -5.32 -2.51 3.63
N VAL A 43 -5.43 -3.75 3.15
CA VAL A 43 -4.52 -4.83 3.56
C VAL A 43 -3.08 -4.53 3.16
N SER A 44 -2.87 -3.81 2.06
CA SER A 44 -1.52 -3.41 1.63
C SER A 44 -0.80 -2.51 2.66
N LEU A 45 -1.54 -1.76 3.48
CA LEU A 45 -0.94 -0.96 4.56
C LEU A 45 -0.34 -1.85 5.66
N ILE A 46 -0.89 -3.04 5.89
CA ILE A 46 -0.42 -3.97 6.91
C ILE A 46 1.00 -4.44 6.60
N TRP A 47 1.27 -4.87 5.37
CA TRP A 47 2.61 -5.35 5.02
C TRP A 47 3.63 -4.21 5.03
N VAL A 48 3.24 -2.99 4.66
CA VAL A 48 4.11 -1.80 4.75
C VAL A 48 4.59 -1.59 6.18
N VAL A 49 3.68 -1.60 7.16
CA VAL A 49 4.04 -1.45 8.58
C VAL A 49 4.92 -2.61 9.06
N LEU A 50 4.59 -3.85 8.69
CA LEU A 50 5.37 -5.03 9.07
C LEU A 50 6.80 -5.01 8.48
N VAL A 51 6.95 -4.61 7.22
CA VAL A 51 8.24 -4.43 6.56
C VAL A 51 9.06 -3.35 7.24
N LEU A 52 8.47 -2.20 7.58
CA LEU A 52 9.18 -1.13 8.28
C LEU A 52 9.67 -1.62 9.65
N LEU A 53 8.84 -2.35 10.40
CA LEU A 53 9.23 -2.97 11.67
C LEU A 53 10.36 -3.99 11.51
N GLU A 54 10.33 -4.79 10.45
CA GLU A 54 11.37 -5.76 10.13
C GLU A 54 12.70 -5.07 9.81
N ILE A 55 12.67 -4.00 9.01
CA ILE A 55 13.85 -3.20 8.66
C ILE A 55 14.45 -2.52 9.92
N ILE A 56 13.61 -1.88 10.74
CA ILE A 56 14.06 -1.17 11.95
C ILE A 56 14.69 -2.13 12.96
N LYS A 57 14.12 -3.32 13.14
CA LYS A 57 14.61 -4.33 14.08
C LYS A 57 15.78 -5.16 13.55
N SER A 58 16.17 -4.97 12.29
CA SER A 58 17.25 -5.75 11.70
C SER A 58 18.60 -5.35 12.27
N THR A 59 19.31 -6.33 12.83
CA THR A 59 20.71 -6.23 13.27
C THR A 59 21.71 -6.60 12.18
N ARG A 60 21.22 -6.97 10.98
CA ARG A 60 22.03 -7.49 9.87
C ARG A 60 22.38 -6.46 8.80
N ILE A 61 21.75 -5.29 8.85
CA ILE A 61 21.91 -4.22 7.87
C ILE A 61 22.57 -3.02 8.54
N SER A 62 23.38 -2.30 7.77
CA SER A 62 23.97 -1.04 8.20
C SER A 62 22.91 0.08 8.30
N ASP A 63 23.23 1.15 9.02
CA ASP A 63 22.32 2.28 9.19
C ASP A 63 21.99 2.97 7.85
N GLY A 64 22.95 3.02 6.91
CA GLY A 64 22.74 3.55 5.57
C GLY A 64 21.76 2.70 4.74
N GLU A 65 21.92 1.38 4.75
CA GLU A 65 20.99 0.45 4.08
C GLU A 65 19.60 0.53 4.71
N ARG A 66 19.51 0.62 6.04
CA ARG A 66 18.25 0.78 6.76
C ARG A 66 17.51 2.04 6.31
N LEU A 67 18.21 3.17 6.25
CA LEU A 67 17.63 4.45 5.83
C LEU A 67 17.11 4.38 4.39
N LEU A 68 17.91 3.82 3.47
CA LEU A 68 17.56 3.71 2.06
C LEU A 68 16.34 2.82 1.84
N LEU A 69 16.24 1.68 2.55
CA LEU A 69 15.08 0.78 2.47
C LEU A 69 13.81 1.41 3.03
N VAL A 70 13.90 2.12 4.17
CA VAL A 70 12.76 2.84 4.74
C VAL A 70 12.27 3.93 3.79
N LEU A 71 13.20 4.72 3.23
CA LEU A 71 12.87 5.75 2.25
C LEU A 71 12.19 5.15 1.02
N PHE A 72 12.72 4.04 0.48
CA PHE A 72 12.13 3.37 -0.66
C PHE A 72 10.66 2.97 -0.43
N VAL A 73 10.38 2.34 0.71
CA VAL A 73 9.01 1.89 1.08
C VAL A 73 8.06 3.07 1.31
N ILE A 74 8.53 4.15 1.95
CA ILE A 74 7.72 5.33 2.25
C ILE A 74 7.46 6.17 1.00
N VAL A 75 8.47 6.41 0.16
CA VAL A 75 8.33 7.24 -1.04
C VAL A 75 7.27 6.67 -1.99
N GLY A 76 7.24 5.34 -2.17
CA GLY A 76 6.17 4.69 -2.92
C GLY A 76 4.76 5.00 -2.38
N ASN A 77 4.60 5.02 -1.06
CA ASN A 77 3.33 5.40 -0.42
C ASN A 77 3.00 6.89 -0.57
N ILE A 78 3.99 7.78 -0.49
CA ILE A 78 3.79 9.23 -0.68
C ILE A 78 3.29 9.51 -2.10
N ILE A 79 3.86 8.86 -3.12
CA ILE A 79 3.40 9.00 -4.51
C ILE A 79 1.93 8.59 -4.63
N ALA A 80 1.52 7.47 -4.03
CA ALA A 80 0.13 7.05 -4.00
C ALA A 80 -0.78 8.07 -3.30
N GLY A 81 -0.32 8.65 -2.18
CA GLY A 81 -1.02 9.73 -1.48
C GLY A 81 -1.22 10.98 -2.36
N ILE A 82 -0.19 11.41 -3.08
CA ILE A 82 -0.28 12.54 -4.03
C ILE A 82 -1.34 12.25 -5.10
N VAL A 83 -1.31 11.06 -5.70
CA VAL A 83 -2.30 10.65 -6.71
C VAL A 83 -3.72 10.71 -6.12
N TYR A 84 -3.92 10.19 -4.91
CA TYR A 84 -5.22 10.23 -4.25
C TYR A 84 -5.70 11.68 -4.02
N PHE A 85 -4.91 12.48 -3.31
CA PHE A 85 -5.35 13.81 -2.86
C PHE A 85 -5.58 14.80 -4.01
N TYR A 86 -4.79 14.70 -5.09
CA TYR A 86 -4.88 15.64 -6.20
C TYR A 86 -5.78 15.19 -7.35
N PHE A 87 -5.97 13.88 -7.58
CA PHE A 87 -6.69 13.38 -8.78
C PHE A 87 -7.92 12.53 -8.48
N VAL A 88 -8.01 11.92 -7.30
CA VAL A 88 -9.05 10.93 -6.99
C VAL A 88 -10.01 11.44 -5.91
N ARG A 89 -9.52 12.22 -4.94
CA ARG A 89 -10.28 12.68 -3.77
C ARG A 89 -11.58 13.40 -4.12
N GLU A 90 -11.58 14.26 -5.14
CA GLU A 90 -12.78 14.97 -5.58
C GLU A 90 -13.87 13.99 -6.07
N ARG A 91 -13.48 12.97 -6.85
CA ARG A 91 -14.39 11.92 -7.32
C ARG A 91 -14.92 11.05 -6.19
N VAL A 92 -14.12 10.81 -5.16
CA VAL A 92 -14.49 9.94 -4.02
C VAL A 92 -15.35 10.68 -3.00
N THR A 93 -15.02 11.94 -2.69
CA THR A 93 -15.65 12.68 -1.59
C THR A 93 -16.77 13.60 -2.05
N GLY A 94 -16.89 13.88 -3.35
CA GLY A 94 -17.87 14.81 -3.92
C GLY A 94 -17.58 16.29 -3.61
N TYR A 95 -16.59 16.60 -2.78
CA TYR A 95 -16.18 17.97 -2.48
C TYR A 95 -15.27 18.51 -3.57
N LYS A 96 -15.79 19.49 -4.34
CA LYS A 96 -14.97 20.33 -5.22
C LYS A 96 -14.04 21.18 -4.36
N VAL A 97 -12.74 20.97 -4.51
CA VAL A 97 -11.74 21.90 -3.95
C VAL A 97 -11.90 23.22 -4.70
N ILE A 98 -12.62 24.17 -4.12
CA ILE A 98 -12.75 25.53 -4.65
C ILE A 98 -11.34 26.13 -4.58
N LYS A 99 -10.60 26.08 -5.70
CA LYS A 99 -9.37 26.86 -5.86
C LYS A 99 -9.76 28.33 -5.78
N LYS A 100 -9.55 28.96 -4.62
CA LYS A 100 -9.50 30.42 -4.55
C LYS A 100 -8.35 30.84 -5.48
N LYS A 101 -8.72 31.56 -6.55
CA LYS A 101 -7.82 32.22 -7.48
C LYS A 101 -6.94 33.22 -6.73
#